data_AF-A0A9P7MC98-F1
#
_entry.id   AF-A0A9P7MC98-F1
#
_cell.length_a   1.000
_cell.length_b   1.000
_cell.length_c   1.000
_cell.angle_alpha   90.00
_cell.angle_beta   90.00
_cell.angle_gamma   90.00
#
_symmetry.space_group_name_H-M   'P 1'
#
loop_
_entity.id
_entity.type
_entity.pdbx_description
1 polymer ?
#
loop_
_entity_poly.entity_id
_entity_poly.type
_entity_poly.pdbx_seq_one_letter_code
_entity_poly.pdbx_strand_id
1 'polypeptide(L)'
;MNLALPRSSPLLGAKLSEKATLSRVFMAAFHGIWESSLSECEGAQEGSHPEWEERSEPDDEELEEQAYTQFALVSMPWANIDFILNVQQAWADKYARGRFFDHDEDRGDFWCPGWDISYTPSFHQHLLQHSRGEVKFDARACFEADYDRALSLPFSPDQFSEVTLSGFPELTFSVVPMNLITGPWDEEKKRRLFWLARANLDYVSNTFDLGPRDVEVKLACLDAVAISAEKLDPLIANCLMGLDSWFFEDLPQDARDERLDKLCNRIDRGGEVVDMDILRFVVTQLDYEGCLTEYHFASDDGL
;
A
#
# COMPACT_ATOMS: atom_id res chain seq x y z
N MET A 1 -24.22 5.71 -9.59
CA MET A 1 -23.98 7.14 -9.25
C MET A 1 -23.29 7.82 -10.43
N ASN A 2 -23.71 9.02 -10.88
CA ASN A 2 -23.14 9.61 -12.11
C ASN A 2 -21.82 10.36 -11.84
N LEU A 3 -20.69 9.64 -11.96
CA LEU A 3 -19.34 10.20 -11.87
C LEU A 3 -18.90 10.97 -13.13
N ALA A 4 -19.78 11.21 -14.12
CA ALA A 4 -19.39 11.83 -15.38
C ALA A 4 -18.80 13.24 -15.21
N LEU A 5 -19.28 14.04 -14.25
CA LEU A 5 -18.76 15.40 -14.02
C LEU A 5 -17.34 15.39 -13.42
N PRO A 6 -17.06 14.65 -12.32
CA PRO A 6 -15.68 14.45 -11.85
C PRO A 6 -14.78 13.77 -12.88
N ARG A 7 -15.29 12.83 -13.70
CA ARG A 7 -14.48 12.13 -14.71
C ARG A 7 -14.19 13.00 -15.94
N SER A 8 -15.12 13.84 -16.39
CA SER A 8 -14.95 14.70 -17.57
C SER A 8 -14.11 15.94 -17.28
N SER A 9 -14.13 16.43 -16.04
CA SER A 9 -13.20 17.46 -15.57
C SER A 9 -13.04 17.38 -14.04
N PRO A 10 -12.03 16.65 -13.53
CA PRO A 10 -11.80 16.46 -12.10
C PRO A 10 -11.70 17.78 -11.34
N LEU A 11 -11.07 18.79 -11.95
CA LEU A 11 -10.89 20.11 -11.36
C LEU A 11 -12.17 20.94 -11.30
N LEU A 12 -13.02 20.89 -12.34
CA LEU A 12 -14.32 21.58 -12.32
C LEU A 12 -15.30 20.84 -11.42
N GLY A 13 -15.34 19.50 -11.48
CA GLY A 13 -16.14 18.68 -10.58
C GLY A 13 -15.80 18.93 -9.11
N ALA A 14 -14.52 19.01 -8.76
CA ALA A 14 -14.08 19.34 -7.40
C ALA A 14 -14.39 20.79 -7.00
N LYS A 15 -14.21 21.77 -7.90
CA LYS A 15 -14.52 23.18 -7.61
C LYS A 15 -16.02 23.47 -7.49
N LEU A 16 -16.85 22.70 -8.18
CA LEU A 16 -18.31 22.84 -8.18
C LEU A 16 -18.99 21.95 -7.13
N SER A 17 -18.27 20.95 -6.59
CA SER A 17 -18.76 20.11 -5.50
C SER A 17 -18.30 20.68 -4.16
N GLU A 18 -19.24 20.82 -3.22
CA GLU A 18 -18.89 21.15 -1.85
C GLU A 18 -18.04 20.00 -1.23
N LYS A 19 -17.08 20.33 -0.36
CA LYS A 19 -16.23 19.34 0.35
C LYS A 19 -17.07 18.27 1.04
N ALA A 20 -18.23 18.64 1.57
CA ALA A 20 -19.18 17.72 2.19
C ALA A 20 -19.73 16.68 1.20
N THR A 21 -20.00 17.07 -0.05
CA THR A 21 -20.43 16.15 -1.11
C THR A 21 -19.31 15.17 -1.44
N LEU A 22 -18.09 15.65 -1.69
CA LEU A 22 -16.94 14.79 -1.98
C LEU A 22 -16.67 13.80 -0.83
N SER A 23 -16.76 14.26 0.42
CA SER A 23 -16.59 13.43 1.60
C SER A 23 -17.64 12.31 1.67
N ARG A 24 -18.91 12.63 1.35
CA ARG A 24 -20.00 11.63 1.30
C ARG A 24 -19.80 10.63 0.18
N VAL A 25 -19.35 11.06 -0.99
CA VAL A 25 -19.05 10.17 -2.13
C VAL A 25 -17.95 9.18 -1.74
N PHE A 26 -16.85 9.71 -1.19
CA PHE A 26 -15.71 8.89 -0.78
C PHE A 26 -16.11 7.92 0.34
N MET A 27 -16.78 8.41 1.38
CA MET A 27 -17.29 7.59 2.47
C MET A 27 -18.21 6.47 1.98
N ALA A 28 -19.09 6.74 1.00
CA ALA A 28 -20.00 5.73 0.47
C ALA A 28 -19.25 4.62 -0.31
N ALA A 29 -18.23 4.98 -1.08
CA ALA A 29 -17.44 4.01 -1.86
C ALA A 29 -16.62 3.05 -0.97
N PHE A 30 -16.15 3.54 0.17
CA PHE A 30 -15.33 2.79 1.12
C PHE A 30 -16.12 2.20 2.30
N HIS A 31 -17.40 2.54 2.48
CA HIS A 31 -18.17 2.09 3.64
C HIS A 31 -18.25 0.57 3.74
N GLY A 32 -18.49 -0.13 2.62
CA GLY A 32 -18.62 -1.59 2.62
C GLY A 32 -17.34 -2.29 3.10
N ILE A 33 -16.19 -1.89 2.55
CA ILE A 33 -14.90 -2.48 2.92
C ILE A 33 -14.54 -2.12 4.38
N TRP A 34 -14.72 -0.85 4.78
CA TRP A 34 -14.50 -0.42 6.16
C TRP A 34 -15.39 -1.11 7.20
N GLU A 35 -16.62 -1.45 6.83
CA GLU A 35 -17.53 -2.20 7.71
C GLU A 35 -17.12 -3.67 7.85
N SER A 36 -16.64 -4.29 6.76
CA SER A 36 -16.27 -5.71 6.72
C SER A 36 -15.12 -6.02 7.66
N SER A 37 -13.98 -5.37 7.49
CA SER A 37 -12.77 -5.72 8.24
C SER A 37 -12.87 -5.30 9.72
N LEU A 38 -13.77 -4.37 10.10
CA LEU A 38 -14.07 -4.11 11.52
C LEU A 38 -14.89 -5.26 12.12
N SER A 39 -15.77 -5.86 11.33
CA SER A 39 -16.61 -6.98 11.76
C SER A 39 -15.79 -8.27 11.90
N GLU A 40 -14.76 -8.45 11.06
CA GLU A 40 -13.78 -9.53 11.17
C GLU A 40 -12.95 -9.44 12.45
N CYS A 41 -12.64 -8.21 12.90
CA CYS A 41 -11.96 -7.98 14.18
C CYS A 41 -12.85 -8.34 15.39
N GLU A 42 -14.16 -8.08 15.33
CA GLU A 42 -15.10 -8.37 16.43
C GLU A 42 -15.41 -9.87 16.58
N GLY A 43 -15.36 -10.63 15.48
CA GLY A 43 -15.66 -12.07 15.46
C GLY A 43 -14.62 -12.97 16.13
N ALA A 44 -13.43 -12.46 16.45
CA ALA A 44 -12.38 -13.21 17.14
C ALA A 44 -12.61 -13.36 18.66
N GLN A 45 -13.57 -12.63 19.24
CA GLN A 45 -14.01 -12.81 20.62
C GLN A 45 -15.16 -13.84 20.72
N GLU A 46 -14.77 -15.07 21.05
CA GLU A 46 -15.53 -16.16 21.64
C GLU A 46 -17.05 -15.92 21.88
N GLY A 47 -17.89 -16.56 21.05
CA GLY A 47 -19.15 -17.12 21.55
C GLY A 47 -20.46 -16.38 21.29
N SER A 48 -20.71 -15.89 20.07
CA SER A 48 -22.06 -15.90 19.50
C SER A 48 -21.98 -15.56 18.02
N HIS A 49 -22.14 -16.55 17.14
CA HIS A 49 -22.52 -16.27 15.76
C HIS A 49 -23.90 -15.59 15.79
N PRO A 50 -24.05 -14.32 15.36
CA PRO A 50 -25.34 -13.90 14.84
C PRO A 50 -25.61 -14.78 13.61
N GLU A 51 -26.86 -15.18 13.41
CA GLU A 51 -27.31 -15.72 12.13
C GLU A 51 -26.97 -14.67 11.06
N TRP A 52 -25.82 -14.81 10.41
CA TRP A 52 -25.49 -14.02 9.24
C TRP A 52 -26.55 -14.38 8.21
N GLU A 53 -27.46 -13.43 7.96
CA GLU A 53 -28.25 -13.42 6.74
C GLU A 53 -27.31 -13.79 5.59
N GLU A 54 -27.78 -14.68 4.71
CA GLU A 54 -27.17 -14.95 3.42
C GLU A 54 -26.93 -13.61 2.69
N ARG A 55 -25.83 -12.92 2.99
CA ARG A 55 -25.21 -12.02 2.06
C ARG A 55 -24.70 -12.94 0.99
N SER A 56 -25.46 -13.03 -0.10
CA SER A 56 -24.94 -13.50 -1.37
C SER A 56 -23.54 -12.92 -1.52
N GLU A 57 -22.55 -13.78 -1.73
CA GLU A 57 -21.23 -13.33 -2.16
C GLU A 57 -21.49 -12.34 -3.30
N PRO A 58 -21.01 -11.09 -3.18
CA PRO A 58 -21.22 -10.10 -4.23
C PRO A 58 -20.69 -10.69 -5.55
N ASP A 59 -21.45 -10.52 -6.62
CA ASP A 59 -21.04 -10.97 -7.95
C ASP A 59 -19.69 -10.32 -8.28
N ASP A 60 -18.81 -11.04 -8.99
CA ASP A 60 -17.46 -10.58 -9.33
C ASP A 60 -17.51 -9.20 -10.03
N GLU A 61 -18.56 -8.95 -10.81
CA GLU A 61 -18.81 -7.67 -11.50
C GLU A 61 -19.11 -6.50 -10.53
N GLU A 62 -19.80 -6.75 -9.41
CA GLU A 62 -20.12 -5.70 -8.40
C GLU A 62 -18.86 -5.31 -7.60
N LEU A 63 -18.02 -6.30 -7.27
CA LEU A 63 -16.73 -6.06 -6.61
C LEU A 63 -15.79 -5.25 -7.52
N GLU A 64 -15.76 -5.56 -8.82
CA GLU A 64 -14.95 -4.84 -9.81
C GLU A 64 -15.42 -3.38 -9.97
N GLU A 65 -16.72 -3.11 -10.06
CA GLU A 65 -17.25 -1.74 -10.16
C GLU A 65 -16.94 -0.92 -8.90
N GLN A 66 -17.07 -1.52 -7.72
CA GLN A 66 -16.76 -0.89 -6.45
C GLN A 66 -15.28 -0.52 -6.36
N ALA A 67 -14.40 -1.44 -6.72
CA ALA A 67 -12.98 -1.22 -6.72
C ALA A 67 -12.54 -0.13 -7.71
N TYR A 68 -13.05 -0.20 -8.95
CA TYR A 68 -12.81 0.84 -9.95
C TYR A 68 -13.19 2.22 -9.39
N THR A 69 -14.32 2.30 -8.67
CA THR A 69 -14.79 3.53 -8.05
C THR A 69 -13.86 4.01 -6.94
N GLN A 70 -13.43 3.13 -6.03
CA GLN A 70 -12.51 3.46 -4.94
C GLN A 70 -11.19 4.02 -5.48
N PHE A 71 -10.57 3.33 -6.43
CA PHE A 71 -9.31 3.75 -7.01
C PHE A 71 -9.43 4.99 -7.87
N ALA A 72 -10.52 5.15 -8.63
CA ALA A 72 -10.79 6.39 -9.35
C ALA A 72 -10.90 7.58 -8.39
N LEU A 73 -11.52 7.40 -7.21
CA LEU A 73 -11.61 8.44 -6.19
C LEU A 73 -10.25 8.75 -5.55
N VAL A 74 -9.48 7.72 -5.18
CA VAL A 74 -8.12 7.89 -4.64
C VAL A 74 -7.20 8.56 -5.66
N SER A 75 -7.39 8.33 -6.96
CA SER A 75 -6.59 8.96 -8.02
C SER A 75 -6.92 10.43 -8.25
N MET A 76 -8.00 10.96 -7.67
CA MET A 76 -8.40 12.34 -7.91
C MET A 76 -7.41 13.34 -7.31
N PRO A 77 -7.12 14.47 -8.00
CA PRO A 77 -6.18 15.49 -7.49
C PRO A 77 -6.59 16.14 -6.15
N TRP A 78 -7.87 16.05 -5.77
CA TRP A 78 -8.39 16.58 -4.52
C TRP A 78 -8.36 15.56 -3.37
N ALA A 79 -8.17 14.27 -3.65
CA ALA A 79 -8.12 13.20 -2.66
C ALA A 79 -6.71 13.07 -2.08
N ASN A 80 -6.23 14.13 -1.44
CA ASN A 80 -4.96 14.10 -0.72
C ASN A 80 -5.08 13.30 0.58
N ILE A 81 -3.94 12.96 1.19
CA ILE A 81 -3.93 12.14 2.41
C ILE A 81 -4.77 12.75 3.53
N ASP A 82 -4.72 14.08 3.71
CA ASP A 82 -5.53 14.76 4.72
C ASP A 82 -7.03 14.60 4.48
N PHE A 83 -7.47 14.66 3.22
CA PHE A 83 -8.86 14.43 2.86
C PHE A 83 -9.26 12.99 3.20
N ILE A 84 -8.46 12.00 2.79
CA ILE A 84 -8.74 10.57 3.00
C ILE A 84 -8.88 10.28 4.50
N LEU A 85 -7.90 10.70 5.32
CA LEU A 85 -7.91 10.47 6.77
C LEU A 85 -9.08 11.18 7.47
N ASN A 86 -9.44 12.39 7.02
CA ASN A 86 -10.60 13.11 7.56
C ASN A 86 -11.92 12.37 7.25
N VAL A 87 -12.04 11.78 6.06
CA VAL A 87 -13.22 10.99 5.69
C VAL A 87 -13.28 9.69 6.48
N GLN A 88 -12.13 9.03 6.65
CA GLN A 88 -12.01 7.82 7.47
C GLN A 88 -12.40 8.09 8.94
N GLN A 89 -11.92 9.19 9.53
CA GLN A 89 -12.34 9.61 10.88
C GLN A 89 -13.86 9.88 10.94
N ALA A 90 -14.40 10.63 9.97
CA ALA A 90 -15.82 10.96 9.95
C ALA A 90 -16.71 9.72 9.79
N TRP A 91 -16.22 8.70 9.08
CA TRP A 91 -16.86 7.40 8.98
C TRP A 91 -16.81 6.69 10.33
N ALA A 92 -15.64 6.60 10.97
CA ALA A 92 -15.47 5.94 12.26
C ALA A 92 -16.34 6.58 13.36
N ASP A 93 -16.39 7.92 13.43
CA ASP A 93 -17.21 8.65 14.40
C ASP A 93 -18.72 8.37 14.27
N LYS A 94 -19.14 8.00 13.05
CA LYS A 94 -20.53 7.78 12.67
C LYS A 94 -20.94 6.31 12.77
N TYR A 95 -20.08 5.39 12.34
CA TYR A 95 -20.41 3.97 12.15
C TYR A 95 -19.64 3.05 13.11
N ALA A 96 -18.47 3.46 13.60
CA ALA A 96 -17.60 2.64 14.44
C ALA A 96 -17.52 3.10 15.90
N ARG A 97 -18.49 3.91 16.36
CA ARG A 97 -18.45 4.46 17.71
C ARG A 97 -18.58 3.36 18.76
N GLY A 98 -17.54 3.19 19.58
CA GLY A 98 -17.49 2.19 20.63
C GLY A 98 -16.96 0.83 20.17
N ARG A 99 -16.55 0.72 18.90
CA ARG A 99 -15.79 -0.42 18.38
C ARG A 99 -14.30 -0.18 18.65
N PHE A 100 -13.55 -1.26 18.79
CA PHE A 100 -12.10 -1.22 18.94
C PHE A 100 -11.45 -1.42 17.57
N PHE A 101 -10.30 -0.79 17.39
CA PHE A 101 -9.48 -0.95 16.19
C PHE A 101 -8.27 -1.75 16.63
N ASP A 102 -8.20 -3.00 16.16
CA ASP A 102 -7.07 -3.88 16.42
C ASP A 102 -5.93 -3.47 15.48
N HIS A 103 -4.71 -3.45 16.00
CA HIS A 103 -3.52 -3.46 15.16
C HIS A 103 -3.09 -4.93 15.05
N ASP A 104 -2.68 -5.43 13.88
CA ASP A 104 -2.34 -6.86 13.72
C ASP A 104 -1.26 -7.35 14.70
N GLU A 105 -0.47 -6.43 15.28
CA GLU A 105 0.50 -6.74 16.35
C GLU A 105 -0.11 -7.06 17.72
N ASP A 106 -1.37 -6.69 17.98
CA ASP A 106 -2.10 -7.12 19.20
C ASP A 106 -2.37 -8.64 19.17
N ARG A 107 -2.24 -9.29 17.99
CA ARG A 107 -2.31 -10.75 17.85
C ARG A 107 -1.03 -11.48 18.25
N GLY A 108 0.08 -10.77 18.49
CA GLY A 108 1.31 -11.34 19.05
C GLY A 108 2.06 -12.33 18.15
N ASP A 109 1.60 -12.55 16.91
CA ASP A 109 2.07 -13.65 16.05
C ASP A 109 3.27 -13.27 15.13
N PHE A 110 3.56 -11.97 14.94
CA PHE A 110 4.59 -11.50 13.98
C PHE A 110 5.87 -10.96 14.62
N TRP A 111 6.16 -11.34 15.88
CA TRP A 111 7.42 -10.99 16.52
C TRP A 111 8.58 -11.85 15.98
N CYS A 112 9.39 -11.30 15.07
CA CYS A 112 10.67 -11.89 14.68
C CYS A 112 11.77 -11.55 15.71
N PRO A 113 12.40 -12.55 16.36
CA PRO A 113 13.54 -12.31 17.25
C PRO A 113 14.72 -11.71 16.47
N GLY A 114 15.13 -10.48 16.80
CA GLY A 114 16.25 -9.77 16.15
C GLY A 114 15.90 -8.39 15.61
N TRP A 115 14.61 -8.03 15.56
CA TRP A 115 14.19 -6.67 15.22
C TRP A 115 14.48 -5.70 16.36
N ASP A 116 15.26 -4.65 16.06
CA ASP A 116 15.55 -3.57 16.99
C ASP A 116 14.37 -2.60 17.09
N ILE A 117 13.28 -2.99 17.70
CA ILE A 117 12.09 -2.15 17.96
C ILE A 117 12.36 -0.81 18.69
N SER A 118 13.61 -0.49 19.06
CA SER A 118 13.97 0.80 19.64
C SER A 118 13.77 1.98 18.68
N TYR A 119 13.58 1.75 17.38
CA TYR A 119 13.43 2.80 16.38
C TYR A 119 12.05 3.49 16.34
N THR A 120 11.01 3.01 17.03
CA THR A 120 9.67 3.64 16.95
C THR A 120 8.94 3.83 18.30
N PRO A 121 9.48 4.67 19.21
CA PRO A 121 8.83 4.95 20.50
C PRO A 121 7.42 5.55 20.37
N SER A 122 7.18 6.38 19.34
CA SER A 122 5.89 7.02 19.07
C SER A 122 4.81 6.00 18.69
N PHE A 123 5.14 5.06 17.81
CA PHE A 123 4.26 3.97 17.42
C PHE A 123 3.93 3.05 18.59
N HIS A 124 4.95 2.60 19.35
CA HIS A 124 4.73 1.74 20.51
C HIS A 124 3.88 2.44 21.59
N GLN A 125 4.13 3.73 21.84
CA GLN A 125 3.31 4.51 22.76
C GLN A 125 1.86 4.62 22.28
N HIS A 126 1.65 4.84 20.98
CA HIS A 126 0.32 4.93 20.38
C HIS A 126 -0.45 3.60 20.51
N LEU A 127 0.18 2.47 20.18
CA LEU A 127 -0.38 1.13 20.36
C LEU A 127 -0.76 0.85 21.82
N LEU A 128 0.13 1.17 22.77
CA LEU A 128 -0.15 0.99 24.20
C LEU A 128 -1.33 1.82 24.69
N GLN A 129 -1.51 3.03 24.15
CA GLN A 129 -2.65 3.87 24.49
C GLN A 129 -3.96 3.30 23.92
N HIS A 130 -3.91 2.74 22.71
CA HIS A 130 -5.06 2.08 22.07
C HIS A 130 -5.48 0.81 22.82
N SER A 131 -4.54 -0.11 23.07
CA SER A 131 -4.81 -1.38 23.77
C SER A 131 -5.32 -1.18 25.21
N ARG A 132 -4.95 -0.09 25.87
CA ARG A 132 -5.47 0.28 27.20
C ARG A 132 -6.80 1.04 27.17
N GLY A 133 -7.31 1.36 25.98
CA GLY A 133 -8.50 2.20 25.80
C GLY A 133 -8.32 3.63 26.33
N GLU A 134 -7.08 4.11 26.43
CA GLU A 134 -6.75 5.45 26.92
C GLU A 134 -7.05 6.53 25.86
N VAL A 135 -7.06 6.14 24.58
CA VAL A 135 -7.38 7.01 23.44
C VAL A 135 -8.53 6.44 22.63
N LYS A 136 -9.29 7.34 22.00
CA LYS A 136 -10.25 6.98 20.95
C LYS A 136 -9.52 6.85 19.64
N PHE A 137 -10.08 6.07 18.72
CA PHE A 137 -9.60 6.01 17.35
C PHE A 137 -9.45 7.40 16.73
N ASP A 138 -8.23 7.66 16.26
CA ASP A 138 -7.84 8.84 15.53
C ASP A 138 -7.11 8.37 14.26
N ALA A 139 -7.82 8.39 13.13
CA ALA A 139 -7.30 7.92 11.85
C ALA A 139 -5.99 8.61 11.46
N ARG A 140 -5.81 9.88 11.86
CA ARG A 140 -4.57 10.61 11.59
C ARG A 140 -3.47 10.15 12.52
N ALA A 141 -3.72 10.06 13.82
CA ALA A 141 -2.68 9.62 14.76
C ALA A 141 -2.18 8.21 14.44
N CYS A 142 -3.10 7.29 14.11
CA CYS A 142 -2.75 5.95 13.64
C CYS A 142 -1.90 6.04 12.36
N PHE A 143 -2.34 6.83 11.38
CA PHE A 143 -1.59 6.98 10.13
C PHE A 143 -0.17 7.52 10.31
N GLU A 144 0.01 8.58 11.10
CA GLU A 144 1.34 9.15 11.33
C GLU A 144 2.23 8.17 12.08
N ALA A 145 1.70 7.45 13.06
CA ALA A 145 2.46 6.44 13.79
C ALA A 145 2.96 5.32 12.88
N ASP A 146 2.10 4.82 11.99
CA ASP A 146 2.45 3.79 11.00
C ASP A 146 3.45 4.32 9.96
N TYR A 147 3.26 5.56 9.49
CA TYR A 147 4.13 6.19 8.49
C TYR A 147 5.53 6.47 9.04
N ASP A 148 5.64 7.01 10.26
CA ASP A 148 6.91 7.23 10.95
C ASP A 148 7.67 5.91 11.16
N ARG A 149 6.93 4.84 11.48
CA ARG A 149 7.49 3.48 11.53
C ARG A 149 8.00 3.03 10.18
N ALA A 150 7.18 3.13 9.14
CA ALA A 150 7.53 2.69 7.79
C ALA A 150 8.76 3.41 7.22
N LEU A 151 8.92 4.70 7.53
CA LEU A 151 10.11 5.49 7.18
C LEU A 151 11.39 5.00 7.87
N SER A 152 11.26 4.35 9.03
CA SER A 152 12.39 3.86 9.83
C SER A 152 12.78 2.41 9.47
N LEU A 153 11.94 1.71 8.71
CA LEU A 153 12.19 0.33 8.32
C LEU A 153 13.29 0.27 7.25
N PRO A 154 14.20 -0.72 7.33
CA PRO A 154 15.12 -1.00 6.24
C PRO A 154 14.34 -1.49 5.01
N PHE A 155 15.03 -1.54 3.87
CA PHE A 155 14.50 -2.21 2.69
C PHE A 155 14.33 -3.71 3.00
N SER A 156 13.07 -4.17 3.02
CA SER A 156 12.68 -5.55 3.26
C SER A 156 11.26 -5.73 2.71
N PRO A 157 11.11 -5.78 1.38
CA PRO A 157 9.79 -5.79 0.74
C PRO A 157 8.92 -6.94 1.21
N ASP A 158 9.52 -8.12 1.40
CA ASP A 158 8.83 -9.33 1.83
C ASP A 158 8.16 -9.19 3.20
N GLN A 159 8.77 -8.40 4.08
CA GLN A 159 8.31 -8.18 5.46
C GLN A 159 7.51 -6.90 5.60
N PHE A 160 7.59 -6.00 4.61
CA PHE A 160 7.00 -4.67 4.71
C PHE A 160 5.48 -4.72 4.75
N SER A 161 4.86 -5.59 3.95
CA SER A 161 3.41 -5.80 4.01
C SER A 161 3.00 -6.24 5.41
N GLU A 162 3.60 -7.32 5.93
CA GLU A 162 3.29 -7.88 7.25
C GLU A 162 3.37 -6.87 8.40
N VAL A 163 4.34 -5.94 8.37
CA VAL A 163 4.54 -4.96 9.45
C VAL A 163 3.78 -3.65 9.28
N THR A 164 3.20 -3.41 8.11
CA THR A 164 2.45 -2.19 7.80
C THR A 164 0.95 -2.40 7.73
N LEU A 165 0.48 -3.66 7.79
CA LEU A 165 -0.93 -3.97 7.98
C LEU A 165 -1.39 -3.42 9.34
N SER A 166 -2.10 -2.31 9.26
CA SER A 166 -2.96 -1.80 10.32
C SER A 166 -4.35 -2.34 10.01
N GLY A 167 -5.20 -2.53 11.04
CA GLY A 167 -6.58 -2.98 10.87
C GLY A 167 -7.52 -2.10 10.03
N PHE A 168 -7.01 -1.15 9.20
CA PHE A 168 -7.58 -0.60 7.96
C PHE A 168 -6.57 0.38 7.29
N PRO A 169 -6.50 0.53 5.95
CA PRO A 169 -7.54 0.28 4.95
C PRO A 169 -7.46 -1.14 4.35
N GLU A 170 -8.48 -1.51 3.58
CA GLU A 170 -8.44 -2.61 2.62
C GLU A 170 -9.03 -2.05 1.32
N LEU A 171 -8.51 -2.47 0.17
CA LEU A 171 -9.03 -2.09 -1.14
C LEU A 171 -9.71 -3.28 -1.79
N THR A 172 -10.81 -3.00 -2.48
CA THR A 172 -11.42 -3.96 -3.39
C THR A 172 -10.59 -3.98 -4.70
N PHE A 173 -10.50 -5.15 -5.36
CA PHE A 173 -9.53 -5.54 -6.41
C PHE A 173 -9.32 -4.61 -7.65
N SER A 174 -8.13 -4.69 -8.26
CA SER A 174 -7.87 -4.54 -9.71
C SER A 174 -7.43 -3.21 -10.36
N VAL A 175 -7.46 -2.01 -9.78
CA VAL A 175 -7.09 -0.78 -10.56
C VAL A 175 -6.08 0.13 -9.88
N VAL A 176 -4.86 0.24 -10.38
CA VAL A 176 -3.84 1.06 -9.70
C VAL A 176 -3.89 2.55 -10.09
N PRO A 177 -3.74 3.49 -9.13
CA PRO A 177 -3.52 4.90 -9.43
C PRO A 177 -2.16 5.08 -10.10
N MET A 178 -2.14 5.12 -11.43
CA MET A 178 -0.91 5.19 -12.24
C MET A 178 0.05 6.30 -11.79
N ASN A 179 -0.48 7.46 -11.40
CA ASN A 179 0.28 8.61 -10.92
C ASN A 179 0.95 8.41 -9.54
N LEU A 180 0.52 7.40 -8.77
CA LEU A 180 1.11 7.02 -7.49
C LEU A 180 2.13 5.89 -7.63
N ILE A 181 2.11 5.10 -8.70
CA ILE A 181 3.07 4.00 -8.90
C ILE A 181 4.20 4.32 -9.90
N THR A 182 4.03 5.28 -10.80
CA THR A 182 5.05 5.59 -11.82
C THR A 182 5.96 6.79 -11.47
N GLY A 183 5.78 7.38 -10.29
CA GLY A 183 6.56 8.53 -9.84
C GLY A 183 6.43 9.78 -10.73
N PRO A 184 7.25 10.83 -10.51
CA PRO A 184 8.06 11.03 -9.31
C PRO A 184 7.18 11.23 -8.06
N TRP A 185 7.72 10.90 -6.89
CA TRP A 185 7.01 10.96 -5.60
C TRP A 185 7.49 12.16 -4.77
N ASP A 186 6.61 13.14 -4.62
CA ASP A 186 6.72 14.11 -3.52
C ASP A 186 6.15 13.50 -2.23
N GLU A 187 6.29 14.21 -1.11
CA GLU A 187 5.81 13.72 0.19
C GLU A 187 4.30 13.41 0.22
N GLU A 188 3.49 14.11 -0.58
CA GLU A 188 2.05 13.81 -0.66
C GLU A 188 1.81 12.46 -1.32
N LYS A 189 2.48 12.21 -2.45
CA LYS A 189 2.37 10.94 -3.17
C LYS A 189 2.96 9.79 -2.38
N LYS A 190 4.06 9.99 -1.65
CA LYS A 190 4.64 8.95 -0.77
C LYS A 190 3.66 8.53 0.31
N ARG A 191 3.04 9.49 0.98
CA ARG A 191 2.04 9.21 2.03
C ARG A 191 0.82 8.49 1.48
N ARG A 192 0.37 8.84 0.27
CA ARG A 192 -0.73 8.14 -0.41
C ARG A 192 -0.34 6.76 -0.91
N LEU A 193 0.86 6.59 -1.43
CA LEU A 193 1.39 5.28 -1.81
C LEU A 193 1.47 4.37 -0.58
N PHE A 194 1.98 4.88 0.55
CA PHE A 194 1.98 4.15 1.80
C PHE A 194 0.56 3.81 2.29
N TRP A 195 -0.39 4.75 2.19
CA TRP A 195 -1.79 4.46 2.49
C TRP A 195 -2.36 3.34 1.62
N LEU A 196 -1.96 3.25 0.34
CA LEU A 196 -2.34 2.15 -0.56
C LEU A 196 -1.65 0.84 -0.16
N ALA A 197 -0.36 0.85 0.18
CA ALA A 197 0.38 -0.33 0.61
C ALA A 197 -0.24 -0.94 1.87
N ARG A 198 -0.56 -0.11 2.87
CA ARG A 198 -1.36 -0.48 4.05
C ARG A 198 -2.72 -1.05 3.71
N ALA A 199 -3.28 -0.62 2.58
CA ALA A 199 -4.57 -1.08 2.09
C ALA A 199 -4.53 -2.45 1.40
N ASN A 200 -3.47 -3.21 1.69
CA ASN A 200 -3.19 -4.53 1.20
C ASN A 200 -2.93 -4.57 -0.31
N LEU A 201 -2.10 -3.65 -0.81
CA LEU A 201 -1.72 -3.60 -2.23
C LEU A 201 -1.08 -4.93 -2.71
N ASP A 202 -0.44 -5.69 -1.82
CA ASP A 202 0.41 -6.84 -2.16
C ASP A 202 -0.26 -8.24 -2.04
N TYR A 203 -1.31 -8.43 -1.24
CA TYR A 203 -1.96 -9.76 -1.06
C TYR A 203 -3.07 -10.07 -2.06
N VAL A 204 -3.33 -9.15 -2.98
CA VAL A 204 -4.40 -9.31 -3.96
C VAL A 204 -3.88 -10.24 -5.06
N SER A 205 -4.10 -11.54 -4.86
CA SER A 205 -3.77 -12.62 -5.79
C SER A 205 -4.53 -12.46 -7.10
N ASN A 206 -4.02 -11.62 -7.98
CA ASN A 206 -4.17 -11.54 -9.43
C ASN A 206 -3.83 -10.10 -9.83
N THR A 207 -2.65 -9.96 -10.43
CA THR A 207 -2.16 -8.86 -11.27
C THR A 207 -3.12 -7.68 -11.41
N PHE A 208 -2.68 -6.50 -10.97
CA PHE A 208 -3.32 -5.24 -11.30
C PHE A 208 -3.79 -5.18 -12.76
N ASP A 209 -5.04 -4.78 -13.00
CA ASP A 209 -5.47 -4.42 -14.35
C ASP A 209 -4.85 -3.07 -14.72
N LEU A 210 -3.67 -3.16 -15.34
CA LEU A 210 -2.93 -2.02 -15.88
C LEU A 210 -3.39 -1.69 -17.31
N GLY A 211 -4.41 -2.42 -17.79
CA GLY A 211 -5.00 -2.27 -19.10
C GLY A 211 -4.02 -2.56 -20.23
N PRO A 212 -4.22 -1.96 -21.42
CA PRO A 212 -3.43 -2.27 -22.61
C PRO A 212 -1.99 -1.74 -22.58
N ARG A 213 -1.58 -1.08 -21.49
CA ARG A 213 -0.23 -0.48 -21.31
C ARG A 213 0.50 -1.08 -20.12
N ASP A 214 0.15 -2.30 -19.75
CA ASP A 214 0.74 -3.01 -18.61
C ASP A 214 2.28 -2.94 -18.61
N VAL A 215 2.90 -3.44 -19.69
CA VAL A 215 4.35 -3.48 -19.83
C VAL A 215 4.98 -2.08 -19.70
N GLU A 216 4.41 -1.06 -20.35
CA GLU A 216 4.95 0.30 -20.25
C GLU A 216 4.84 0.87 -18.84
N VAL A 217 3.77 0.55 -18.11
CA VAL A 217 3.59 0.97 -16.72
C VAL A 217 4.56 0.27 -15.79
N LYS A 218 4.71 -1.05 -15.92
CA LYS A 218 5.68 -1.84 -15.15
C LYS A 218 7.10 -1.33 -15.35
N LEU A 219 7.50 -1.10 -16.61
CA LEU A 219 8.82 -0.56 -16.94
C LEU A 219 9.01 0.87 -16.44
N ALA A 220 7.99 1.74 -16.53
CA ALA A 220 8.07 3.10 -16.00
C ALA A 220 8.19 3.12 -14.46
N CYS A 221 7.47 2.23 -13.78
CA CYS A 221 7.58 2.03 -12.33
C CYS A 221 9.00 1.59 -11.95
N LEU A 222 9.50 0.52 -12.58
CA LEU A 222 10.85 -0.01 -12.38
C LEU A 222 11.93 1.05 -12.64
N ASP A 223 11.82 1.75 -13.76
CA ASP A 223 12.75 2.80 -14.14
C ASP A 223 12.72 3.94 -13.12
N ALA A 224 11.56 4.29 -12.56
CA ALA A 224 11.42 5.35 -11.58
C ALA A 224 11.97 4.95 -10.19
N VAL A 225 11.68 3.72 -9.73
CA VAL A 225 12.09 3.25 -8.40
C VAL A 225 13.58 2.93 -8.32
N ALA A 226 14.16 2.28 -9.34
CA ALA A 226 15.49 1.69 -9.23
C ALA A 226 16.55 2.33 -10.14
N ILE A 227 16.17 2.87 -11.31
CA ILE A 227 17.16 3.26 -12.34
C ILE A 227 17.37 4.77 -12.40
N SER A 228 16.28 5.54 -12.42
CA SER A 228 16.28 6.97 -12.72
C SER A 228 16.44 7.84 -11.47
N ALA A 229 16.05 7.33 -10.30
CA ALA A 229 16.16 8.06 -9.04
C ALA A 229 17.64 8.25 -8.66
N GLU A 230 18.06 9.49 -8.36
CA GLU A 230 19.43 9.78 -7.93
C GLU A 230 19.74 9.10 -6.58
N LYS A 231 18.80 9.17 -5.65
CA LYS A 231 18.81 8.48 -4.36
C LYS A 231 17.60 7.56 -4.28
N LEU A 232 17.80 6.30 -3.90
CA LEU A 232 16.70 5.36 -3.76
C LEU A 232 15.97 5.61 -2.43
N ASP A 233 14.66 5.37 -2.44
CA ASP A 233 13.79 5.58 -1.29
C ASP A 233 13.28 4.22 -0.81
N PRO A 234 13.73 3.72 0.36
CA PRO A 234 13.33 2.41 0.88
C PRO A 234 11.83 2.30 1.10
N LEU A 235 11.16 3.40 1.50
CA LEU A 235 9.71 3.38 1.70
C LEU A 235 9.00 3.09 0.36
N ILE A 236 9.41 3.79 -0.71
CA ILE A 236 8.82 3.62 -2.04
C ILE A 236 9.10 2.21 -2.57
N ALA A 237 10.34 1.73 -2.45
CA ALA A 237 10.71 0.39 -2.87
C ALA A 237 9.89 -0.66 -2.10
N ASN A 238 9.83 -0.56 -0.78
CA ASN A 238 9.04 -1.45 0.06
C ASN A 238 7.53 -1.42 -0.28
N CYS A 239 6.95 -0.26 -0.60
CA CYS A 239 5.53 -0.15 -0.95
C CYS A 239 5.17 -0.75 -2.33
N LEU A 240 6.15 -0.93 -3.21
CA LEU A 240 5.92 -1.35 -4.61
C LEU A 240 6.46 -2.75 -4.89
N MET A 241 7.48 -3.20 -4.14
CA MET A 241 8.28 -4.39 -4.41
C MET A 241 7.94 -5.60 -3.53
N GLY A 242 6.74 -5.69 -2.96
CA GLY A 242 6.32 -6.76 -2.04
C GLY A 242 6.40 -8.19 -2.58
N LEU A 243 6.00 -9.16 -1.75
CA LEU A 243 6.16 -10.61 -1.95
C LEU A 243 5.78 -11.12 -3.36
N ASP A 244 4.64 -10.65 -3.89
CA ASP A 244 4.13 -11.01 -5.22
C ASP A 244 4.31 -9.84 -6.20
N SER A 245 5.58 -9.45 -6.42
CA SER A 245 5.96 -8.27 -7.22
C SER A 245 5.56 -8.36 -8.69
N TRP A 246 4.28 -8.06 -8.93
CA TRP A 246 3.58 -7.97 -10.21
C TRP A 246 4.38 -7.31 -11.33
N PHE A 247 5.23 -6.31 -11.05
CA PHE A 247 5.94 -5.54 -12.07
C PHE A 247 7.18 -6.23 -12.64
N PHE A 248 7.63 -7.38 -12.10
CA PHE A 248 8.67 -8.21 -12.71
C PHE A 248 8.12 -9.25 -13.69
N GLU A 249 6.82 -9.52 -13.64
CA GLU A 249 6.16 -10.54 -14.45
C GLU A 249 5.85 -10.06 -15.87
N ASP A 250 5.95 -10.99 -16.82
CA ASP A 250 5.58 -10.83 -18.23
C ASP A 250 6.32 -9.69 -18.98
N LEU A 251 7.49 -9.28 -18.51
CA LEU A 251 8.32 -8.30 -19.19
C LEU A 251 9.00 -8.89 -20.44
N PRO A 252 8.99 -8.19 -21.60
CA PRO A 252 9.74 -8.58 -22.79
C PRO A 252 11.23 -8.76 -22.50
N GLN A 253 11.85 -9.78 -23.07
CA GLN A 253 13.26 -10.12 -22.81
C GLN A 253 14.21 -8.96 -23.13
N ASP A 254 14.02 -8.30 -24.26
CA ASP A 254 14.83 -7.14 -24.66
C ASP A 254 14.70 -5.96 -23.69
N ALA A 255 13.50 -5.71 -23.18
CA ALA A 255 13.28 -4.68 -22.18
C ALA A 255 13.96 -5.03 -20.84
N ARG A 256 13.93 -6.30 -20.43
CA ARG A 256 14.64 -6.77 -19.22
C ARG A 256 16.15 -6.62 -19.36
N ASP A 257 16.72 -7.10 -20.46
CA ASP A 257 18.16 -7.04 -20.72
C ASP A 257 18.66 -5.59 -20.69
N GLU A 258 17.91 -4.66 -21.30
CA GLU A 258 18.24 -3.23 -21.27
C GLU A 258 18.25 -2.65 -19.84
N ARG A 259 17.35 -3.12 -18.96
CA ARG A 259 17.30 -2.66 -17.56
C ARG A 259 18.38 -3.31 -16.72
N LEU A 260 18.67 -4.60 -16.92
CA LEU A 260 19.77 -5.31 -16.26
C LEU A 260 21.11 -4.62 -16.53
N ASP A 261 21.38 -4.23 -17.78
CA ASP A 261 22.57 -3.46 -18.13
C ASP A 261 22.66 -2.15 -17.35
N LYS A 262 21.56 -1.40 -17.24
CA LYS A 262 21.52 -0.13 -16.50
C LYS A 262 21.73 -0.33 -15.00
N LEU A 263 21.16 -1.38 -14.43
CA LEU A 263 21.26 -1.72 -13.01
C LEU A 263 22.69 -2.15 -12.66
N CYS A 264 23.31 -3.04 -13.44
CA CYS A 264 24.70 -3.46 -13.24
C CYS A 264 25.65 -2.27 -13.31
N ASN A 265 25.51 -1.42 -14.33
CA ASN A 265 26.28 -0.17 -14.45
C ASN A 265 26.07 0.78 -13.26
N ARG A 266 24.91 0.74 -12.59
CA ARG A 266 24.66 1.55 -11.40
C ARG A 266 25.32 0.93 -10.17
N ILE A 267 25.24 -0.39 -9.99
CA ILE A 267 25.93 -1.11 -8.91
C ILE A 267 27.45 -0.91 -9.02
N ASP A 268 28.02 -1.02 -10.23
CA ASP A 268 29.47 -0.83 -10.44
C ASP A 268 29.96 0.57 -10.07
N ARG A 269 29.10 1.58 -10.21
CA ARG A 269 29.42 2.97 -9.81
C ARG A 269 29.47 3.17 -8.30
N GLY A 270 28.95 2.23 -7.51
CA GLY A 270 28.85 2.38 -6.06
C GLY A 270 27.64 3.20 -5.63
N GLY A 271 27.36 3.19 -4.33
CA GLY A 271 26.23 3.92 -3.72
C GLY A 271 26.21 3.75 -2.20
N GLU A 272 25.17 4.30 -1.57
CA GLU A 272 24.85 3.97 -0.17
C GLU A 272 24.50 2.47 -0.06
N VAL A 273 24.73 1.85 1.10
CA VAL A 273 24.46 0.40 1.29
C VAL A 273 23.00 0.07 0.98
N VAL A 274 22.08 0.90 1.45
CA VAL A 274 20.64 0.74 1.22
C VAL A 274 20.29 0.81 -0.27
N ASP A 275 20.95 1.68 -1.04
CA ASP A 275 20.76 1.72 -2.49
C ASP A 275 21.20 0.40 -3.11
N MET A 276 22.31 -0.19 -2.64
CA MET A 276 22.80 -1.47 -3.15
C MET A 276 21.85 -2.62 -2.88
N ASP A 277 21.22 -2.66 -1.70
CA ASP A 277 20.28 -3.72 -1.36
C ASP A 277 19.05 -3.70 -2.29
N ILE A 278 18.50 -2.50 -2.55
CA ILE A 278 17.40 -2.33 -3.51
C ILE A 278 17.83 -2.76 -4.92
N LEU A 279 19.00 -2.29 -5.39
CA LEU A 279 19.47 -2.61 -6.74
C LEU A 279 19.73 -4.11 -6.93
N ARG A 280 20.34 -4.77 -5.96
CA ARG A 280 20.62 -6.21 -6.00
C ARG A 280 19.35 -7.04 -5.96
N PHE A 281 18.37 -6.62 -5.16
CA PHE A 281 17.05 -7.23 -5.18
C PHE A 281 16.43 -7.16 -6.57
N VAL A 282 16.40 -5.97 -7.18
CA VAL A 282 15.83 -5.80 -8.53
C VAL A 282 16.57 -6.63 -9.58
N VAL A 283 17.90 -6.69 -9.54
CA VAL A 283 18.68 -7.56 -10.44
C VAL A 283 18.30 -9.03 -10.24
N THR A 284 18.21 -9.48 -8.99
CA THR A 284 17.84 -10.87 -8.65
C THR A 284 16.46 -11.24 -9.20
N GLN A 285 15.50 -10.31 -9.17
CA GLN A 285 14.15 -10.53 -9.69
C GLN A 285 14.10 -10.55 -11.23
N LEU A 286 14.98 -9.82 -11.92
CA LEU A 286 15.01 -9.75 -13.38
C LEU A 286 15.90 -10.83 -14.03
N ASP A 287 16.94 -11.31 -13.34
CA ASP A 287 17.89 -12.31 -13.83
C ASP A 287 17.38 -13.75 -13.61
N TYR A 288 16.29 -14.09 -14.31
CA TYR A 288 15.70 -15.44 -14.27
C TYR A 288 16.67 -16.56 -14.69
N GLU A 289 17.67 -16.24 -15.50
CA GLU A 289 18.66 -17.22 -15.99
C GLU A 289 19.83 -17.42 -15.01
N GLY A 290 19.97 -16.55 -14.01
CA GLY A 290 21.06 -16.60 -13.04
C GLY A 290 22.43 -16.35 -13.68
N CYS A 291 22.49 -15.52 -14.73
CA CYS A 291 23.73 -15.21 -15.42
C CYS A 291 24.56 -14.12 -14.73
N LEU A 292 23.96 -13.37 -13.79
CA LEU A 292 24.52 -12.19 -13.12
C LEU A 292 24.66 -12.41 -11.60
N THR A 293 24.99 -13.64 -11.19
CA THR A 293 25.11 -14.01 -9.75
C THR A 293 26.05 -13.13 -8.95
N GLU A 294 27.07 -12.53 -9.56
CA GLU A 294 27.98 -11.59 -8.90
C GLU A 294 27.31 -10.26 -8.48
N TYR A 295 26.17 -9.93 -9.09
CA TYR A 295 25.33 -8.79 -8.75
C TYR A 295 24.17 -9.17 -7.83
N HIS A 296 24.03 -10.44 -7.46
CA HIS A 296 23.04 -10.87 -6.46
C HIS A 296 23.55 -10.57 -5.04
N PHE A 297 22.69 -10.79 -4.05
CA PHE A 297 23.16 -10.86 -2.67
C PHE A 297 24.20 -11.96 -2.55
N ALA A 298 25.26 -11.73 -1.77
CA ALA A 298 26.23 -12.78 -1.49
C ALA A 298 25.48 -13.96 -0.89
N SER A 299 25.62 -15.15 -1.49
CA SER A 299 25.15 -16.37 -0.86
C SER A 299 25.81 -16.43 0.52
N ASP A 300 25.01 -16.46 1.58
CA ASP A 300 25.49 -16.77 2.93
C ASP A 300 25.89 -18.26 2.93
N ASP A 301 26.98 -18.57 2.23
CA ASP A 301 27.66 -19.84 2.29
C ASP A 301 28.43 -19.90 3.62
N GLY A 302 27.70 -20.06 4.73
CA GLY A 302 28.28 -20.44 6.01
C GLY A 302 27.56 -19.96 7.27
N LEU A 303 26.48 -20.65 7.66
CA LEU A 303 26.16 -20.97 9.05
C LEU A 303 25.80 -22.45 9.20
#